data_AF-A0AAU2DQI0-F1
#
_entry.id   AF-A0AAU2DQI0-F1
#
_cell.length_a   1.000
_cell.length_b   1.000
_cell.length_c   1.000
_cell.angle_alpha   90.00
_cell.angle_beta   90.00
_cell.angle_gamma   90.00
#
_symmetry.space_group_name_H-M   'P 1'
#
loop_
_entity.id
_entity.type
_entity.pdbx_description
1 polymer ?
#
loop_
_entity_poly.entity_id
_entity_poly.type
_entity_poly.pdbx_seq_one_letter_code
_entity_poly.pdbx_strand_id
1 'polypeptide(L)'
;MSETPELPWPVPDERSQLLMASQFADMHDVVRDLVIPPGLPQAAVSVLTTARELIRMAFYRYEFMMLGVAMSIIAIETALTARYGKGSLADHLKKAHADGTLNEEQYDLLDTVGRPIRNKFAHGDLTHATITPALAVGMAQTSFTLLAQLHATPAS
;
A
#
# COMPACT_ATOMS: atom_id res chain seq x y z
N MET A 1 -43.91 4.55 6.42
CA MET A 1 -42.55 4.81 6.89
C MET A 1 -41.80 3.51 6.71
N SER A 2 -40.92 3.40 5.71
CA SER A 2 -40.13 2.19 5.52
C SER A 2 -39.04 2.18 6.59
N GLU A 3 -39.05 1.18 7.47
CA GLU A 3 -37.97 0.98 8.43
C GLU A 3 -36.66 0.84 7.64
N THR A 4 -35.70 1.71 7.94
CA THR A 4 -34.38 1.62 7.33
C THR A 4 -33.71 0.41 7.98
N PRO A 5 -33.35 -0.64 7.22
CA PRO A 5 -32.73 -1.81 7.82
C PRO A 5 -31.42 -1.39 8.49
N GLU A 6 -31.33 -1.60 9.81
CA GLU A 6 -30.12 -1.37 10.57
C GLU A 6 -29.08 -2.41 10.13
N LEU A 7 -27.94 -1.94 9.62
CA LEU A 7 -26.86 -2.83 9.21
C LEU A 7 -26.19 -3.42 10.45
N PRO A 8 -25.91 -4.73 10.47
CA PRO A 8 -25.19 -5.34 11.59
C PRO A 8 -23.79 -4.76 11.72
N TRP A 9 -23.27 -4.69 12.94
CA TRP A 9 -21.88 -4.33 13.18
C TRP A 9 -20.94 -5.29 12.44
N PRO A 10 -19.84 -4.79 11.82
CA PRO A 10 -18.88 -5.65 11.13
C PRO A 10 -18.29 -6.71 12.06
N VAL A 11 -18.36 -7.96 11.64
CA VAL A 11 -17.73 -9.09 12.34
C VAL A 11 -16.26 -9.17 11.92
N PRO A 12 -15.31 -9.33 12.87
CA PRO A 12 -13.90 -9.53 12.55
C PRO A 12 -13.67 -10.70 11.59
N ASP A 13 -12.67 -10.58 10.72
CA ASP A 13 -12.24 -11.68 9.86
C ASP A 13 -11.42 -12.68 10.67
N GLU A 14 -11.78 -13.97 10.61
CA GLU A 14 -11.09 -15.03 11.35
C GLU A 14 -9.59 -15.08 11.03
N ARG A 15 -9.21 -14.81 9.77
CA ARG A 15 -7.80 -14.81 9.36
C ARG A 15 -7.05 -13.67 10.05
N SER A 16 -7.67 -12.50 10.14
CA SER A 16 -7.07 -11.34 10.80
C SER A 16 -6.92 -11.58 12.30
N GLN A 17 -7.89 -12.26 12.92
CA GLN A 17 -7.80 -12.65 14.33
C GLN A 17 -6.67 -13.65 14.60
N LEU A 18 -6.44 -14.59 13.68
CA LEU A 18 -5.40 -15.61 13.80
C LEU A 18 -3.99 -15.10 13.47
N LEU A 19 -3.88 -14.18 12.51
CA LEU A 19 -2.59 -13.81 11.90
C LEU A 19 -2.07 -12.44 12.33
N MET A 20 -2.92 -11.57 12.90
CA MET A 20 -2.58 -10.15 13.13
C MET A 20 -2.89 -9.65 14.53
N ALA A 21 -4.14 -9.82 14.98
CA ALA A 21 -4.68 -9.00 16.06
C ALA A 21 -5.85 -9.70 16.76
N SER A 22 -5.84 -9.79 18.08
CA SER A 22 -6.95 -10.37 18.86
C SER A 22 -8.18 -9.45 18.90
N GLN A 23 -7.95 -8.14 18.79
CA GLN A 23 -8.96 -7.08 18.76
C GLN A 23 -8.54 -5.96 17.81
N PHE A 24 -9.50 -5.14 17.36
CA PHE A 24 -9.22 -4.04 16.45
C PHE A 24 -8.17 -3.06 16.99
N ALA A 25 -8.10 -2.87 18.32
CA ALA A 25 -7.11 -2.00 18.94
C ALA A 25 -5.66 -2.44 18.65
N ASP A 26 -5.39 -3.75 18.51
CA ASP A 26 -4.05 -4.26 18.24
C ASP A 26 -3.56 -3.87 16.82
N MET A 27 -4.48 -3.54 15.91
CA MET A 27 -4.13 -3.05 14.57
C MET A 27 -3.37 -1.73 14.59
N HIS A 28 -3.49 -0.93 15.67
CA HIS A 28 -2.71 0.30 15.81
C HIS A 28 -1.21 0.00 15.85
N ASP A 29 -0.81 -1.11 16.48
CA ASP A 29 0.59 -1.54 16.51
C ASP A 29 1.04 -2.07 15.14
N VAL A 30 0.17 -2.78 14.43
CA VAL A 30 0.46 -3.28 13.07
C VAL A 30 0.77 -2.14 12.10
N VAL A 31 0.02 -1.04 12.17
CA VAL A 31 0.19 0.10 11.25
C VAL A 31 1.02 1.24 11.83
N ARG A 32 1.56 1.08 13.04
CA ARG A 32 2.27 2.14 13.78
C ARG A 32 3.39 2.75 12.96
N ASP A 33 4.12 1.90 12.24
CA ASP A 33 5.30 2.28 11.49
C ASP A 33 4.97 2.74 10.06
N LEU A 34 3.68 2.73 9.66
CA LEU A 34 3.18 3.32 8.41
C LEU A 34 2.96 4.82 8.59
N VAL A 35 4.04 5.53 8.90
CA VAL A 35 4.04 6.98 9.12
C VAL A 35 4.07 7.70 7.78
N ILE A 36 3.15 8.65 7.56
CA ILE A 36 3.11 9.43 6.33
C ILE A 36 4.28 10.44 6.35
N PRO A 37 5.17 10.41 5.36
CA PRO A 37 6.29 11.32 5.30
C PRO A 37 5.85 12.80 5.19
N PRO A 38 6.55 13.74 5.85
CA PRO A 38 6.30 15.16 5.69
C PRO A 38 6.72 15.65 4.30
N GLY A 39 6.16 16.78 3.85
CA GLY A 39 6.55 17.42 2.58
C GLY A 39 5.97 16.77 1.32
N LEU A 40 5.14 15.74 1.45
CA LEU A 40 4.43 15.14 0.33
C LEU A 40 3.29 16.05 -0.17
N PRO A 41 2.97 16.03 -1.48
CA PRO A 41 1.77 16.68 -2.00
C PRO A 41 0.49 16.12 -1.34
N GLN A 42 -0.52 16.96 -1.18
CA GLN A 42 -1.79 16.59 -0.52
C GLN A 42 -2.45 15.34 -1.12
N ALA A 43 -2.35 15.15 -2.44
CA ALA A 43 -2.87 13.97 -3.12
C ALA A 43 -2.15 12.69 -2.66
N ALA A 44 -0.82 12.71 -2.53
CA ALA A 44 -0.05 11.59 -2.04
C ALA A 44 -0.37 11.30 -0.55
N VAL A 45 -0.46 12.33 0.28
CA VAL A 45 -0.86 12.20 1.70
C VAL A 45 -2.22 11.50 1.83
N SER A 46 -3.21 11.91 1.03
CA SER A 46 -4.54 11.31 1.03
C SER A 46 -4.51 9.81 0.68
N VAL A 47 -3.77 9.45 -0.37
CA VAL A 47 -3.64 8.06 -0.82
C VAL A 47 -2.91 7.20 0.21
N LEU A 48 -1.80 7.69 0.79
CA LEU A 48 -1.06 6.95 1.81
C LEU A 48 -1.85 6.79 3.11
N THR A 49 -2.61 7.82 3.51
CA THR A 49 -3.56 7.71 4.62
C THR A 49 -4.57 6.60 4.34
N THR A 50 -5.18 6.61 3.17
CA THR A 50 -6.16 5.60 2.76
C THR A 50 -5.55 4.20 2.76
N ALA A 51 -4.34 4.03 2.22
CA ALA A 51 -3.64 2.75 2.22
C ALA A 51 -3.42 2.21 3.64
N ARG A 52 -2.95 3.07 4.57
CA ARG A 52 -2.77 2.71 5.97
C ARG A 52 -4.09 2.31 6.63
N GLU A 53 -5.15 3.09 6.41
CA GLU A 53 -6.47 2.81 6.98
C GLU A 53 -7.08 1.53 6.42
N LEU A 54 -6.87 1.21 5.15
CA LEU A 54 -7.29 -0.08 4.57
C LEU A 54 -6.58 -1.24 5.27
N ILE A 55 -5.26 -1.15 5.48
CA ILE A 55 -4.51 -2.16 6.24
C ILE A 55 -5.03 -2.27 7.67
N ARG A 56 -5.32 -1.14 8.34
CA ARG A 56 -5.91 -1.13 9.69
C ARG A 56 -7.29 -1.78 9.73
N MET A 57 -8.12 -1.51 8.73
CA MET A 57 -9.47 -2.06 8.60
C MET A 57 -9.47 -3.52 8.13
N ALA A 58 -8.32 -4.07 7.75
CA ALA A 58 -8.21 -5.46 7.37
C ALA A 58 -8.55 -6.44 8.51
N PHE A 59 -8.60 -5.96 9.75
CA PHE A 59 -9.19 -6.68 10.87
C PHE A 59 -10.61 -7.20 10.58
N TYR A 60 -11.42 -6.44 9.85
CA TYR A 60 -12.79 -6.83 9.51
C TYR A 60 -12.90 -7.56 8.17
N ARG A 61 -11.98 -7.30 7.24
CA ARG A 61 -11.91 -7.94 5.92
C ARG A 61 -10.47 -8.07 5.46
N TYR A 62 -9.94 -9.28 5.45
CA TYR A 62 -8.53 -9.54 5.19
C TYR A 62 -8.05 -8.95 3.83
N GLU A 63 -8.92 -8.94 2.82
CA GLU A 63 -8.64 -8.44 1.48
C GLU A 63 -8.26 -6.94 1.46
N PHE A 64 -8.65 -6.17 2.49
CA PHE A 64 -8.27 -4.76 2.59
C PHE A 64 -6.75 -4.56 2.72
N MET A 65 -5.99 -5.56 3.20
CA MET A 65 -4.53 -5.48 3.16
C MET A 65 -4.01 -5.33 1.73
N MET A 66 -4.53 -6.13 0.82
CA MET A 66 -4.10 -6.07 -0.58
C MET A 66 -4.55 -4.78 -1.24
N LEU A 67 -5.75 -4.29 -0.93
CA LEU A 67 -6.22 -2.99 -1.43
C LEU A 67 -5.33 -1.86 -0.92
N GLY A 68 -4.91 -1.90 0.36
CA GLY A 68 -3.96 -0.94 0.92
C GLY A 68 -2.62 -0.95 0.19
N VAL A 69 -2.05 -2.14 -0.06
CA VAL A 69 -0.80 -2.32 -0.82
C VAL A 69 -0.95 -1.85 -2.27
N ALA A 70 -2.05 -2.20 -2.95
CA ALA A 70 -2.28 -1.77 -4.32
C ALA A 70 -2.38 -0.24 -4.42
N MET A 71 -3.07 0.40 -3.48
CA MET A 71 -3.17 1.87 -3.39
C MET A 71 -1.80 2.52 -3.19
N SER A 72 -0.93 1.95 -2.34
CA SER A 72 0.43 2.49 -2.14
C SER A 72 1.29 2.32 -3.39
N ILE A 73 1.13 1.21 -4.12
CA ILE A 73 1.86 0.98 -5.38
C ILE A 73 1.39 1.93 -6.49
N ILE A 74 0.09 2.19 -6.60
CA ILE A 74 -0.46 3.15 -7.58
C ILE A 74 0.06 4.57 -7.29
N ALA A 75 0.21 4.93 -6.01
CA ALA A 75 0.77 6.21 -5.61
C ALA A 75 2.22 6.36 -6.09
N ILE A 76 3.07 5.35 -5.88
CA ILE A 76 4.46 5.41 -6.36
C ILE A 76 4.53 5.37 -7.88
N GLU A 77 3.67 4.61 -8.56
CA GLU A 77 3.64 4.56 -10.03
C GLU A 77 3.35 5.94 -10.63
N THR A 78 2.45 6.70 -10.00
CA THR A 78 2.14 8.07 -10.41
C THR A 78 3.36 8.99 -10.25
N ALA A 79 4.06 8.91 -9.11
CA ALA A 79 5.26 9.71 -8.86
C ALA A 79 6.44 9.32 -9.77
N LEU A 80 6.63 8.02 -10.01
CA LEU A 80 7.62 7.48 -10.93
C LEU A 80 7.33 7.91 -12.38
N THR A 81 6.07 7.92 -12.79
CA THR A 81 5.65 8.42 -14.11
C THR A 81 5.96 9.92 -14.25
N ALA A 82 5.72 10.71 -13.20
CA ALA A 82 6.06 12.13 -13.20
C ALA A 82 7.58 12.36 -13.32
N ARG A 83 8.41 11.50 -12.70
CA ARG A 83 9.87 11.60 -12.73
C ARG A 83 10.49 11.10 -14.04
N TYR A 84 10.06 9.94 -14.54
CA TYR A 84 10.71 9.24 -15.65
C TYR A 84 9.96 9.32 -16.98
N GLY A 85 8.81 10.00 -16.99
CA GLY A 85 7.93 10.11 -18.15
C GLY A 85 7.16 8.83 -18.46
N LYS A 86 6.71 8.70 -19.71
CA LYS A 86 5.92 7.54 -20.18
C LYS A 86 6.72 6.23 -20.08
N GLY A 87 6.10 5.19 -19.54
CA GLY A 87 6.70 3.86 -19.39
C GLY A 87 5.78 2.93 -18.61
N SER A 88 6.12 1.65 -18.55
CA SER A 88 5.47 0.71 -17.63
C SER A 88 6.07 0.83 -16.22
N LEU A 89 5.34 0.37 -15.20
CA LEU A 89 5.87 0.27 -13.83
C LEU A 89 7.21 -0.49 -13.79
N ALA A 90 7.35 -1.58 -14.55
CA ALA A 90 8.62 -2.32 -14.62
C ALA A 90 9.77 -1.45 -15.15
N ASP A 91 9.52 -0.64 -16.19
CA ASP A 91 10.54 0.26 -16.75
C ASP A 91 10.92 1.35 -15.75
N HIS A 92 9.93 1.87 -15.02
CA HIS A 92 10.17 2.88 -13.99
C HIS A 92 10.97 2.33 -12.81
N LEU A 93 10.64 1.14 -12.32
CA LEU A 93 11.39 0.48 -11.24
C LEU A 93 12.84 0.23 -11.66
N LYS A 94 13.08 -0.22 -12.90
CA LYS A 94 14.44 -0.37 -13.44
C LYS A 94 15.20 0.95 -13.48
N LYS A 95 14.58 2.04 -13.91
CA LYS A 95 15.20 3.38 -13.93
C LYS A 95 15.51 3.88 -12.52
N ALA A 96 14.58 3.70 -11.58
CA ALA A 96 14.76 4.07 -10.17
C ALA A 96 15.84 3.24 -9.47
N HIS A 97 16.02 1.98 -9.86
CA HIS A 97 17.14 1.19 -9.40
C HIS A 97 18.47 1.66 -10.01
N ALA A 98 18.49 1.90 -11.32
CA ALA A 98 19.68 2.35 -12.04
C ALA A 98 20.21 3.72 -11.59
N ASP A 99 19.34 4.64 -11.14
CA ASP A 99 19.74 5.95 -10.62
C ASP A 99 19.95 5.97 -9.09
N GLY A 100 19.85 4.82 -8.43
CA GLY A 100 20.07 4.66 -6.98
C GLY A 100 18.92 5.13 -6.10
N THR A 101 17.77 5.53 -6.66
CA THR A 101 16.57 5.83 -5.87
C THR A 101 16.07 4.59 -5.12
N LEU A 102 16.15 3.42 -5.75
CA LEU A 102 15.82 2.13 -5.14
C LEU A 102 17.09 1.31 -4.90
N ASN A 103 17.23 0.78 -3.68
CA ASN A 103 18.21 -0.27 -3.42
C ASN A 103 17.73 -1.62 -3.99
N GLU A 104 18.61 -2.63 -3.99
CA GLU A 104 18.33 -3.96 -4.53
C GLU A 104 17.09 -4.61 -3.90
N GLU A 105 16.98 -4.55 -2.56
CA GLU A 105 15.89 -5.16 -1.81
C GLU A 105 14.53 -4.52 -2.14
N GLN A 106 14.48 -3.19 -2.23
CA GLN A 106 13.27 -2.46 -2.57
C GLN A 106 12.87 -2.69 -4.02
N TYR A 107 13.84 -2.73 -4.94
CA TYR A 107 13.59 -3.05 -6.34
C TYR A 107 13.02 -4.47 -6.49
N ASP A 108 13.65 -5.47 -5.87
CA ASP A 108 13.20 -6.86 -5.90
C ASP A 108 11.80 -7.00 -5.31
N LEU A 109 11.54 -6.42 -4.15
CA LEU A 109 10.22 -6.43 -3.52
C LEU A 109 9.13 -5.82 -4.43
N LEU A 110 9.40 -4.65 -5.01
CA LEU A 110 8.43 -3.95 -5.85
C LEU A 110 8.22 -4.64 -7.21
N ASP A 111 9.27 -5.17 -7.83
CA ASP A 111 9.14 -5.82 -9.14
C ASP A 111 8.56 -7.23 -9.06
N THR A 112 8.98 -8.02 -8.06
CA THR A 112 8.57 -9.43 -7.95
C THR A 112 7.23 -9.62 -7.25
N VAL A 113 6.92 -8.78 -6.25
CA VAL A 113 5.67 -8.89 -5.46
C VAL A 113 4.71 -7.76 -5.82
N GLY A 114 5.18 -6.52 -5.84
CA GLY A 114 4.33 -5.33 -6.02
C GLY A 114 3.68 -5.26 -7.39
N ARG A 115 4.48 -5.40 -8.45
CA ARG A 115 3.99 -5.31 -9.83
C ARG A 115 2.91 -6.37 -10.14
N PRO A 116 3.04 -7.65 -9.73
CA PRO A 116 1.94 -8.60 -9.84
C PRO A 116 0.65 -8.18 -9.11
N ILE A 117 0.75 -7.62 -7.90
CA ILE A 117 -0.43 -7.15 -7.15
C ILE A 117 -1.12 -6.02 -7.90
N ARG A 118 -0.36 -5.00 -8.32
CA ARG A 118 -0.87 -3.88 -9.12
C ARG A 118 -1.53 -4.37 -10.40
N ASN A 119 -0.91 -5.33 -11.09
CA ASN A 119 -1.49 -5.89 -12.31
C ASN A 119 -2.80 -6.61 -12.03
N LYS A 120 -2.89 -7.44 -11.00
CA LYS A 120 -4.17 -8.07 -10.62
C LYS A 120 -5.22 -7.02 -10.26
N PHE A 121 -4.83 -5.92 -9.60
CA PHE A 121 -5.73 -4.83 -9.25
C PHE A 121 -6.28 -4.15 -10.51
N ALA A 122 -5.41 -3.83 -11.46
CA ALA A 122 -5.79 -3.21 -12.73
C ALA A 122 -6.71 -4.09 -13.59
N HIS A 123 -6.61 -5.42 -13.49
CA HIS A 123 -7.45 -6.37 -14.24
C HIS A 123 -8.70 -6.81 -13.47
N GLY A 124 -8.88 -6.40 -12.21
CA GLY A 124 -10.03 -6.80 -11.38
C GLY A 124 -9.92 -8.21 -10.78
N ASP A 125 -8.75 -8.85 -10.85
CA ASP A 125 -8.51 -10.25 -10.47
C ASP A 125 -8.09 -10.43 -8.99
N LEU A 126 -8.50 -9.53 -8.11
CA LEU A 126 -8.07 -9.54 -6.69
C LEU A 126 -8.90 -10.47 -5.80
N THR A 127 -9.90 -11.16 -6.35
CA THR A 127 -10.95 -11.82 -5.57
C THR A 127 -10.46 -12.95 -4.65
N HIS A 128 -9.23 -13.46 -4.84
CA HIS A 128 -8.70 -14.59 -4.06
C HIS A 128 -7.24 -14.51 -3.66
N ALA A 129 -6.50 -13.48 -4.09
CA ALA A 129 -5.11 -13.39 -3.66
C ALA A 129 -5.08 -12.98 -2.17
N THR A 130 -4.14 -13.52 -1.41
CA THR A 130 -3.94 -13.17 -0.01
C THR A 130 -2.48 -12.81 0.16
N ILE A 131 -2.24 -11.70 0.84
CA ILE A 131 -0.90 -11.24 1.23
C ILE A 131 -0.74 -11.47 2.73
N THR A 132 0.46 -11.82 3.19
CA THR A 132 0.72 -11.93 4.63
C THR A 132 0.78 -10.53 5.26
N PRO A 133 0.45 -10.39 6.55
CA PRO A 133 0.52 -9.11 7.25
C PRO A 133 1.89 -8.42 7.14
N ALA A 134 2.96 -9.19 7.39
CA ALA A 134 4.33 -8.69 7.33
C ALA A 134 4.69 -8.17 5.93
N LEU A 135 4.29 -8.88 4.88
CA LEU A 135 4.54 -8.46 3.51
C LEU A 135 3.71 -7.22 3.14
N ALA A 136 2.46 -7.14 3.59
CA ALA A 136 1.62 -5.97 3.34
C ALA A 136 2.18 -4.71 3.98
N VAL A 137 2.60 -4.79 5.24
CA VAL A 137 3.23 -3.68 5.97
C VAL A 137 4.56 -3.30 5.30
N GLY A 138 5.42 -4.27 4.99
CA GLY A 138 6.70 -4.01 4.33
C GLY A 138 6.55 -3.33 2.96
N MET A 139 5.59 -3.76 2.13
CA MET A 139 5.30 -3.11 0.85
C MET A 139 4.80 -1.68 1.01
N ALA A 140 3.90 -1.44 1.97
CA ALA A 140 3.40 -0.10 2.25
C ALA A 140 4.52 0.81 2.77
N GLN A 141 5.36 0.35 3.70
CA GLN A 141 6.54 1.09 4.19
C GLN A 141 7.52 1.44 3.07
N THR A 142 7.86 0.48 2.21
CA THR A 142 8.73 0.73 1.05
C THR A 142 8.10 1.75 0.10
N SER A 143 6.79 1.67 -0.14
CA SER A 143 6.07 2.64 -0.97
C SER A 143 6.11 4.06 -0.38
N PHE A 144 5.90 4.19 0.94
CA PHE A 144 5.89 5.47 1.62
C PHE A 144 7.30 6.10 1.58
N THR A 145 8.33 5.30 1.86
CA THR A 145 9.73 5.71 1.81
C THR A 145 10.12 6.18 0.41
N LEU A 146 9.77 5.41 -0.62
CA LEU A 146 10.05 5.78 -2.01
C LEU A 146 9.36 7.09 -2.40
N LEU A 147 8.10 7.28 -2.01
CA LEU A 147 7.41 8.55 -2.26
C LEU A 147 8.11 9.73 -1.59
N ALA A 148 8.58 9.56 -0.35
CA ALA A 148 9.38 10.59 0.32
C ALA A 148 10.64 10.92 -0.47
N GLN A 149 11.38 9.92 -0.95
CA GLN A 149 12.59 10.09 -1.74
C GLN A 149 12.32 10.79 -3.08
N LEU A 150 11.24 10.42 -3.76
CA LEU A 150 10.86 11.01 -5.05
C LEU A 150 10.42 12.47 -4.93
N HIS A 151 9.88 12.86 -3.77
CA HIS A 151 9.45 14.23 -3.48
C HIS A 151 10.47 15.05 -2.67
N ALA A 152 11.54 14.43 -2.17
CA ALA A 152 12.63 15.16 -1.56
C ALA A 152 13.25 16.09 -2.61
N THR A 153 13.33 17.38 -2.29
CA THR A 153 14.05 18.33 -3.14
C THR A 153 15.53 17.94 -3.13
N PRO A 154 16.21 17.79 -4.29
CA PRO A 154 17.65 17.55 -4.29
C PRO A 154 18.33 18.70 -3.55
N ALA A 155 19.25 18.37 -2.65
CA ALA A 155 20.09 19.38 -2.00
C ALA A 155 20.87 20.11 -3.08
N SER A 156 20.54 21.38 -3.27
CA SER A 156 21.24 22.32 -4.15
C SER A 156 22.70 22.47 -3.79
#